data_AF-A0A520ICD9-F1
#
_entry.id   AF-A0A520ICD9-F1
#
_cell.length_a   1.000
_cell.length_b   1.000
_cell.length_c   1.000
_cell.angle_alpha   90.00
_cell.angle_beta   90.00
_cell.angle_gamma   90.00
#
_symmetry.space_group_name_H-M   'P 1'
#
loop_
_entity.id
_entity.type
_entity.pdbx_description
1 polymer ?
#
loop_
_entity_poly.entity_id
_entity_poly.type
_entity_poly.pdbx_seq_one_letter_code
_entity_poly.pdbx_strand_id
1 'polypeptide(L)'
;MEPVFEISLNIKTLRGLETYSCFSLGNDEQFAVTLYNSLEEDEEILPDSVITIDLVKRENGLLFPLGLRHCNYEQLAEIVKTITKGIFKRLNLQV
;
A
#
# COMPACT_ATOMS: atom_id res chain seq x y z
N MET A 1 -20.88 8.17 -1.25
CA MET A 1 -19.57 8.83 -1.01
C MET A 1 -18.65 8.31 -2.09
N GLU A 2 -17.75 9.13 -2.65
CA GLU A 2 -16.81 8.62 -3.66
C GLU A 2 -15.86 7.60 -3.03
N PRO A 3 -15.43 6.57 -3.79
CA PRO A 3 -14.48 5.60 -3.28
C PRO A 3 -13.13 6.26 -2.99
N VAL A 4 -12.47 5.82 -1.91
CA VAL A 4 -11.13 6.27 -1.54
C VAL A 4 -10.19 5.08 -1.59
N PHE A 5 -9.01 5.28 -2.15
CA PHE A 5 -7.97 4.27 -2.26
C PHE A 5 -6.89 4.52 -1.20
N GLU A 6 -6.43 3.45 -0.58
CA GLU A 6 -5.48 3.45 0.52
C GLU A 6 -4.43 2.35 0.31
N ILE A 7 -3.16 2.63 0.62
CA ILE A 7 -2.15 1.58 0.84
C ILE A 7 -1.94 1.42 2.34
N SER A 8 -2.20 0.22 2.87
CA SER A 8 -2.00 -0.11 4.27
C SER A 8 -0.75 -0.95 4.46
N LEU A 9 -0.02 -0.68 5.54
CA LEU A 9 1.10 -1.50 5.99
C LEU A 9 0.66 -2.30 7.22
N ASN A 10 0.81 -3.61 7.11
CA ASN A 10 0.41 -4.53 8.16
C ASN A 10 1.61 -5.36 8.61
N ILE A 11 1.60 -5.79 9.87
CA ILE A 11 2.60 -6.70 10.41
C ILE A 11 1.91 -7.87 11.13
N LYS A 12 2.36 -9.09 10.84
CA LYS A 12 1.90 -10.30 11.49
C LYS A 12 2.58 -10.41 12.85
N THR A 13 1.78 -10.32 13.90
CA THR A 13 2.20 -10.48 15.29
C THR A 13 1.68 -11.81 15.86
N LEU A 14 2.09 -12.14 17.09
CA LEU A 14 1.53 -13.28 17.84
C LEU A 14 0.02 -13.13 18.12
N ARG A 15 -0.52 -11.90 18.03
CA ARG A 15 -1.95 -11.59 18.27
C ARG A 15 -2.77 -11.56 16.99
N GLY A 16 -2.13 -11.74 15.84
CA GLY A 16 -2.74 -11.60 14.52
C GLY A 16 -2.11 -10.47 13.71
N LEU A 17 -2.75 -10.12 12.61
CA LEU A 17 -2.31 -9.05 11.72
C LEU A 17 -2.68 -7.68 12.33
N GLU A 18 -1.71 -6.79 12.46
CA GLU A 18 -1.91 -5.42 12.94
C GLU A 18 -1.56 -4.41 11.84
N THR A 19 -2.48 -3.51 11.52
CA THR A 19 -2.22 -2.36 10.64
C THR A 19 -1.56 -1.26 11.45
N TYR A 20 -0.32 -0.90 11.12
CA TYR A 20 0.42 0.13 11.85
C TYR A 20 0.56 1.44 11.04
N SER A 21 0.22 1.43 9.75
CA SER A 21 0.23 2.63 8.91
C SER A 21 -0.77 2.51 7.76
N CYS A 22 -1.28 3.65 7.30
CA CYS A 22 -2.12 3.78 6.11
C CYS A 22 -1.79 5.07 5.35
N PHE A 23 -1.57 4.95 4.05
CA PHE A 23 -1.36 6.05 3.11
C PHE A 23 -2.63 6.29 2.31
N SER A 24 -3.26 7.46 2.46
CA SER A 24 -4.39 7.87 1.63
C SER A 24 -3.93 8.28 0.23
N LEU A 25 -4.52 7.68 -0.81
CA LEU A 25 -4.21 7.97 -2.22
C LEU A 25 -5.27 8.84 -2.91
N GLY A 26 -6.41 9.09 -2.25
CA GLY A 26 -7.54 9.85 -2.82
C GLY A 26 -8.51 8.96 -3.58
N ASN A 27 -9.19 9.51 -4.59
CA ASN A 27 -10.28 8.85 -5.32
C ASN A 27 -9.91 8.42 -6.76
N ASP A 28 -8.65 8.61 -7.18
CA ASP A 28 -8.17 8.22 -8.50
C ASP A 28 -7.64 6.78 -8.49
N GLU A 29 -8.46 5.85 -9.00
CA GLU A 29 -8.12 4.43 -9.09
C GLU A 29 -6.89 4.16 -9.95
N GLN A 30 -6.76 4.86 -11.08
CA GLN A 30 -5.68 4.63 -12.02
C GLN A 30 -4.34 5.03 -11.40
N PHE A 31 -4.31 6.17 -10.69
CA PHE A 31 -3.15 6.57 -9.90
C PHE A 31 -2.82 5.54 -8.82
N ALA A 32 -3.82 5.09 -8.05
CA ALA A 32 -3.62 4.16 -6.95
C ALA A 32 -3.04 2.83 -7.41
N VAL A 33 -3.62 2.24 -8.46
CA VAL A 33 -3.16 0.98 -9.06
C VAL A 33 -1.78 1.15 -9.70
N THR A 34 -1.54 2.26 -10.40
CA THR A 34 -0.23 2.53 -11.03
C THR A 34 0.88 2.68 -10.00
N LEU A 35 0.62 3.45 -8.93
CA LEU A 35 1.59 3.61 -7.84
C LEU A 35 1.87 2.27 -7.15
N TYR A 36 0.83 1.50 -6.85
CA TYR A 36 0.98 0.19 -6.22
C TYR A 36 1.74 -0.81 -7.09
N ASN A 37 1.48 -0.85 -8.39
CA ASN A 37 2.20 -1.72 -9.33
C ASN A 37 3.65 -1.27 -9.56
N SER A 38 3.98 -0.01 -9.25
CA SER A 38 5.37 0.50 -9.32
C SER A 38 6.22 0.12 -8.11
N LEU A 39 5.63 -0.43 -7.06
CA LEU A 39 6.39 -1.02 -5.97
C LEU A 39 7.16 -2.22 -6.55
N GLU A 40 8.44 -2.36 -6.22
CA GLU A 40 9.21 -3.51 -6.70
C GLU A 40 8.58 -4.82 -6.20
N GLU A 41 8.58 -5.84 -7.05
CA GLU A 41 8.19 -7.20 -6.68
C GLU A 41 9.41 -7.96 -6.17
N ASP A 42 9.20 -8.83 -5.20
CA ASP A 42 10.22 -9.79 -4.79
C ASP A 42 10.22 -11.02 -5.68
N GLU A 43 11.42 -11.44 -6.10
CA GLU A 43 11.65 -12.73 -6.78
C GLU A 43 11.53 -13.93 -5.82
N GLU A 44 11.67 -13.72 -4.51
CA GLU A 44 11.52 -14.76 -3.48
C GLU A 44 10.70 -14.26 -2.29
N ILE A 45 9.42 -14.64 -2.23
CA ILE A 45 8.61 -14.50 -1.02
C ILE A 45 9.21 -15.44 0.04
N LEU A 46 10.02 -14.89 0.93
CA LEU A 46 10.60 -15.67 2.03
C LEU A 46 9.48 -16.15 2.97
N PRO A 47 9.59 -17.39 3.51
CA PRO A 47 8.63 -17.94 4.47
C PRO A 47 8.39 -17.06 5.71
N ASP A 48 9.34 -16.18 6.01
CA ASP A 48 9.37 -15.29 7.17
C ASP A 48 8.83 -13.88 6.88
N SER A 49 8.20 -13.64 5.72
CA SER A 49 7.63 -12.31 5.41
C SER A 49 6.48 -11.97 6.37
N VAL A 50 6.81 -11.18 7.39
CA VAL A 50 5.88 -10.75 8.45
C VAL A 50 5.16 -9.45 8.11
N ILE A 51 5.60 -8.70 7.10
CA ILE A 51 4.98 -7.42 6.70
C ILE A 51 4.21 -7.62 5.40
N THR A 52 2.99 -7.08 5.35
CA THR A 52 2.21 -6.97 4.12
C THR A 52 1.92 -5.52 3.76
N ILE A 53 1.79 -5.30 2.46
CA ILE A 53 1.41 -4.03 1.86
C ILE A 53 0.14 -4.30 1.07
N ASP A 54 -0.95 -3.70 1.51
CA ASP A 54 -2.28 -3.97 0.95
C ASP A 54 -2.80 -2.73 0.24
N LEU A 55 -3.19 -2.87 -1.03
CA LEU A 55 -3.99 -1.85 -1.71
C LEU A 55 -5.47 -2.12 -1.43
N VAL A 56 -6.18 -1.13 -0.92
CA VAL A 56 -7.58 -1.25 -0.52
C VAL A 56 -8.41 -0.11 -1.10
N LYS A 57 -9.58 -0.43 -1.65
CA LYS A 57 -10.64 0.52 -1.96
C LYS A 57 -11.62 0.58 -0.80
N ARG A 58 -11.87 1.78 -0.27
CA ARG A 58 -12.91 2.05 0.72
C ARG A 58 -14.12 2.69 0.04
N GLU A 59 -15.26 2.02 0.10
CA GLU A 59 -16.51 2.50 -0.50
C GLU A 59 -17.67 2.23 0.45
N ASN A 60 -18.45 3.27 0.78
CA ASN A 60 -19.57 3.19 1.71
C ASN A 60 -19.23 2.54 3.07
N GLY A 61 -18.01 2.77 3.57
CA GLY A 61 -17.52 2.21 4.83
C GLY A 61 -17.02 0.77 4.75
N LEU A 62 -17.11 0.13 3.57
CA LEU A 62 -16.61 -1.21 3.31
C LEU A 62 -15.22 -1.16 2.69
N LEU A 63 -14.37 -2.11 3.07
CA LEU A 63 -13.02 -2.29 2.54
C LEU A 63 -13.03 -3.40 1.50
N PHE A 64 -12.50 -3.10 0.31
CA PHE A 64 -12.34 -4.01 -0.81
C PHE A 64 -10.85 -4.16 -1.10
N PRO A 65 -10.23 -5.29 -0.72
CA PRO A 65 -8.83 -5.56 -1.05
C PRO A 65 -8.66 -5.63 -2.58
N LEU A 66 -7.69 -4.89 -3.11
CA LEU A 66 -7.35 -4.86 -4.53
C LEU A 66 -5.99 -5.49 -4.82
N GLY A 67 -5.11 -5.55 -3.82
CA GLY A 67 -3.81 -6.19 -3.94
C GLY A 67 -3.19 -6.44 -2.58
N LEU A 68 -2.37 -7.47 -2.49
CA LEU A 68 -1.57 -7.79 -1.31
C LEU A 68 -0.16 -8.17 -1.78
N ARG A 69 0.85 -7.59 -1.13
CA ARG A 69 2.27 -7.90 -1.34
C ARG A 69 2.95 -8.16 0.00
N HIS A 70 3.95 -9.02 -0.02
CA HIS A 70 4.79 -9.31 1.13
C HIS A 70 6.11 -8.54 1.02
N CYS A 71 6.68 -8.15 2.16
CA CYS A 71 8.04 -7.61 2.19
C CYS A 71 8.74 -7.89 3.53
N ASN A 72 10.05 -7.72 3.54
CA ASN A 72 10.87 -7.59 4.74
C ASN A 72 11.08 -6.11 5.12
N TYR A 73 11.78 -5.85 6.23
CA TYR A 73 11.99 -4.49 6.72
C TYR A 73 12.90 -3.62 5.83
N GLU A 74 13.81 -4.23 5.05
CA GLU A 74 14.74 -3.51 4.17
C GLU A 74 13.98 -2.98 2.96
N GLN A 75 13.16 -3.83 2.34
CA GLN A 75 12.28 -3.45 1.23
C GLN A 75 11.23 -2.43 1.65
N LEU A 76 10.71 -2.54 2.88
CA LEU A 76 9.74 -1.59 3.41
C LEU A 76 10.23 -0.14 3.30
N ALA A 77 11.52 0.12 3.56
CA ALA A 77 12.08 1.46 3.48
C ALA A 77 12.00 2.03 2.04
N GLU A 78 12.38 1.25 1.03
CA GLU A 78 12.32 1.65 -0.38
C GLU A 78 10.87 1.76 -0.89
N ILE A 79 9.98 0.89 -0.40
CA ILE A 79 8.55 0.93 -0.70
C ILE A 79 7.92 2.20 -0.14
N VAL A 80 8.15 2.52 1.13
CA VAL A 80 7.63 3.74 1.77
C VAL A 80 8.14 4.99 1.05
N LYS A 81 9.42 5.01 0.67
CA LYS A 81 10.01 6.09 -0.13
C LYS A 81 9.35 6.23 -1.49
N THR A 82 9.05 5.13 -2.18
CA THR A 82 8.35 5.12 -3.47
C THR A 82 6.91 5.63 -3.34
N ILE A 83 6.15 5.13 -2.36
CA ILE A 83 4.79 5.59 -2.05
C ILE A 83 4.79 7.10 -1.77
N THR A 84 5.67 7.54 -0.86
CA THR A 84 5.77 8.95 -0.46
C THR A 84 6.12 9.85 -1.66
N LYS A 85 7.05 9.42 -2.52
CA LYS A 85 7.40 10.14 -3.75
C LYS A 85 6.22 10.21 -4.73
N GLY A 86 5.46 9.13 -4.89
CA GLY A 86 4.27 9.08 -5.72
C GLY A 86 3.20 10.06 -5.25
N ILE A 87 2.89 10.04 -3.95
CA ILE A 87 1.93 10.96 -3.32
C ILE A 87 2.42 12.41 -3.44
N PHE A 88 3.69 12.68 -3.13
CA PHE A 88 4.25 14.03 -3.25
C PHE A 88 4.09 14.59 -4.66
N LYS A 89 4.42 13.78 -5.68
CA LYS A 89 4.23 14.18 -7.09
C LYS A 89 2.77 14.47 -7.38
N ARG A 90 1.85 13.58 -7.01
CA ARG A 90 0.41 13.77 -7.27
C ARG A 90 -0.15 15.03 -6.62
N LEU A 91 0.27 15.34 -5.39
CA LEU A 91 -0.24 16.49 -4.65
C LEU A 91 0.38 17.83 -5.10
N ASN A 92 1.62 17.83 -5.58
CA ASN A 92 2.34 19.07 -5.90
C ASN A 92 2.48 19.35 -7.41
N LEU A 93 2.50 18.31 -8.23
CA LEU A 93 2.60 18.42 -9.68
C LEU A 93 1.21 18.08 -10.23
N GLN A 94 0.44 19.12 -10.59
CA GLN A 94 -0.83 18.97 -11.30
C GLN A 94 -0.56 18.38 -12.69
N VAL A 95 -0.34 17.07 -12.78
CA VAL A 95 -0.33 16.32 -14.04
C VAL A 95 -1.62 15.54 -14.17
#